data_AF-A0A975PG66-F1
#
_entry.id   AF-A0A975PG66-F1
#
_cell.length_a   1.000
_cell.length_b   1.000
_cell.length_c   1.000
_cell.angle_alpha   90.00
_cell.angle_beta   90.00
_cell.angle_gamma   90.00
#
_symmetry.space_group_name_H-M   'P 1'
#
loop_
_entity.id
_entity.type
_entity.pdbx_description
1 polymer ?
#
loop_
_entity_poly.entity_id
_entity_poly.type
_entity_poly.pdbx_seq_one_letter_code
_entity_poly.pdbx_strand_id
1 'polypeptide(L)'
;MKRGGAAIAAVAVLGIGLGIFALRHEPAPSLPVAGLAPPSRTERAKETAPAAGPLIGTKSAPPASPEQRAAARQSIEEAVTTYEQAAVKTIAAFLQDPDPDIRLAARDGLIQLGEQDAIPILRQAATRMSDAAEATACREAADYLELPSWSDTPEGQEALARIRARHGK
;
A
#
# COMPACT_ATOMS: atom_id res chain seq x y z
N MET A 1 46.03 19.69 33.63
CA MET A 1 45.78 20.59 32.47
C MET A 1 44.50 20.10 31.80
N LYS A 2 43.37 20.78 32.05
CA LYS A 2 42.67 21.75 31.18
C LYS A 2 42.10 21.10 29.90
N ARG A 3 40.77 20.84 29.90
CA ARG A 3 39.68 21.57 29.19
C ARG A 3 39.30 20.82 27.89
N GLY A 4 38.05 20.65 27.49
CA GLY A 4 36.78 21.19 27.97
C GLY A 4 35.61 20.51 27.26
N GLY A 5 34.40 20.70 27.79
CA GLY A 5 33.16 20.28 27.16
C GLY A 5 32.65 21.28 26.12
N ALA A 6 31.73 20.81 25.28
CA ALA A 6 30.72 21.57 24.53
C ALA A 6 29.69 20.52 24.04
N ALA A 7 28.47 20.49 24.55
CA ALA A 7 27.34 21.38 24.22
C ALA A 7 26.55 20.87 22.99
N ILE A 8 25.38 20.34 23.33
CA ILE A 8 24.10 20.28 22.62
C ILE A 8 24.02 21.18 21.37
N ALA A 9 23.61 20.59 20.24
CA ALA A 9 22.94 21.33 19.17
C ALA A 9 21.78 20.48 18.64
N ALA A 10 20.61 20.68 19.24
CA ALA A 10 19.33 20.36 18.64
C ALA A 10 19.09 21.40 17.53
N VAL A 11 18.76 20.95 16.32
CA VAL A 11 18.21 21.82 15.28
C VAL A 11 16.78 21.38 15.03
N ALA A 12 15.87 22.08 15.69
CA ALA A 12 14.48 22.17 15.30
C ALA A 12 14.37 23.07 14.07
N VAL A 13 13.71 22.62 13.01
CA VAL A 13 13.19 23.51 11.98
C VAL A 13 11.67 23.47 12.09
N LEU A 14 11.16 24.56 12.65
CA LEU A 14 9.75 24.88 12.81
C LEU A 14 9.23 25.53 11.53
N GLY A 15 8.07 25.04 11.06
CA GLY A 15 6.95 25.83 10.58
C GLY A 15 7.17 26.93 9.52
N ILE A 16 6.61 26.69 8.34
CA ILE A 16 5.84 27.73 7.64
C ILE A 16 4.47 27.14 7.37
N GLY A 17 3.50 27.55 8.19
CA GLY A 17 2.10 27.57 7.80
C GLY A 17 1.78 28.93 7.18
N LEU A 18 1.05 28.94 6.07
CA LEU A 18 0.13 30.02 5.72
C LEU A 18 -0.77 29.58 4.55
N GLY A 19 -2.09 29.67 4.74
CA GLY A 19 -3.02 29.68 3.61
C GLY A 19 -4.40 29.13 3.90
N ILE A 20 -5.17 29.85 4.71
CA ILE A 20 -6.61 29.71 4.89
C ILE A 20 -7.32 29.79 3.52
N PHE A 21 -8.14 28.79 3.17
CA PHE A 21 -9.18 28.97 2.16
C PHE A 21 -10.48 28.30 2.62
N ALA A 22 -11.23 29.06 3.40
CA ALA A 22 -12.62 28.77 3.70
C ALA A 22 -13.45 29.04 2.44
N LEU A 23 -13.94 27.99 1.78
CA LEU A 23 -15.16 28.08 0.97
C LEU A 23 -16.19 27.06 1.46
N ARG A 24 -17.32 27.64 1.83
CA ARG A 24 -18.59 27.05 2.26
C ARG A 24 -18.96 25.81 1.43
N HIS A 25 -19.12 24.66 2.08
CA HIS A 25 -20.04 23.64 1.61
C HIS A 25 -21.34 23.76 2.41
N GLU A 26 -22.37 24.28 1.74
CA GLU A 26 -23.77 24.21 2.17
C GLU A 26 -24.17 22.75 2.40
N PRO A 27 -24.83 22.40 3.53
CA PRO A 27 -25.46 21.10 3.68
C PRO A 27 -26.76 21.09 2.85
N ALA A 28 -26.75 20.38 1.72
CA ALA A 28 -27.96 20.14 0.94
C ALA A 28 -28.95 19.24 1.71
N PRO A 29 -30.27 19.47 1.55
CA PRO A 29 -31.32 19.04 2.47
C PRO A 29 -31.65 17.54 2.41
N SER A 30 -31.87 16.97 3.60
CA SER A 30 -32.47 15.65 3.81
C SER A 30 -33.94 15.64 3.39
N LEU A 31 -34.28 14.84 2.37
CA LEU A 31 -35.66 14.57 2.02
C LEU A 31 -36.26 13.52 2.97
N PRO A 32 -37.48 13.73 3.50
CA PRO A 32 -38.18 12.76 4.32
C PRO A 32 -38.88 11.73 3.42
N VAL A 33 -38.39 10.50 3.38
CA VAL A 33 -39.19 9.36 2.89
C VAL A 33 -39.95 8.78 4.07
N ALA A 34 -41.07 9.43 4.39
CA ALA A 34 -42.08 8.89 5.27
C ALA A 34 -43.00 7.97 4.47
N GLY A 35 -43.05 6.70 4.91
CA GLY A 35 -44.29 5.93 4.96
C GLY A 35 -44.77 5.29 3.67
N LEU A 36 -44.50 3.99 3.55
CA LEU A 36 -45.52 2.98 3.21
C LEU A 36 -45.03 1.63 3.74
N ALA A 37 -45.59 1.23 4.88
CA ALA A 37 -45.41 -0.08 5.50
C ALA A 37 -46.40 -1.10 4.86
N PRO A 38 -46.35 -2.40 5.22
CA PRO A 38 -46.07 -3.52 4.31
C PRO A 38 -47.32 -4.38 4.03
N PRO A 39 -47.17 -5.52 3.34
CA PRO A 39 -47.96 -6.69 3.72
C PRO A 39 -47.06 -7.79 4.28
N SER A 40 -47.25 -8.07 5.58
CA SER A 40 -46.90 -9.34 6.20
C SER A 40 -47.88 -10.42 5.71
N ARG A 41 -47.39 -11.54 5.18
CA ARG A 41 -48.12 -12.81 5.25
C ARG A 41 -47.17 -13.98 5.47
N THR A 42 -47.39 -14.61 6.61
CA THR A 42 -46.73 -15.76 7.23
C THR A 42 -47.00 -17.07 6.49
N GLU A 43 -45.98 -17.94 6.40
CA GLU A 43 -45.96 -19.43 6.55
C GLU A 43 -44.80 -20.00 5.71
N ARG A 44 -43.61 -20.28 6.27
CA ARG A 44 -43.19 -21.46 7.04
C ARG A 44 -43.38 -22.80 6.32
N ALA A 45 -42.28 -23.35 5.78
CA ALA A 45 -41.97 -24.78 5.84
C ALA A 45 -40.45 -25.05 5.66
N LYS A 46 -39.83 -25.56 6.75
CA LYS A 46 -38.65 -26.48 6.87
C LYS A 46 -37.42 -26.27 5.96
N GLU A 47 -36.26 -25.86 6.50
CA GLU A 47 -35.27 -26.73 7.18
C GLU A 47 -34.74 -27.81 6.22
N THR A 48 -33.53 -27.67 5.66
CA THR A 48 -32.30 -28.20 6.29
C THR A 48 -31.04 -27.40 5.94
N ALA A 49 -30.30 -26.95 6.97
CA ALA A 49 -28.84 -26.83 6.96
C ALA A 49 -28.24 -28.26 7.04
N PRO A 50 -26.93 -28.56 6.80
CA PRO A 50 -25.79 -27.72 7.15
C PRO A 50 -24.57 -27.76 6.20
N ALA A 51 -23.75 -26.71 6.23
CA ALA A 51 -22.29 -26.85 6.24
C ALA A 51 -21.68 -25.50 6.63
N ALA A 52 -21.23 -25.44 7.87
CA ALA A 52 -20.42 -24.36 8.41
C ALA A 52 -19.11 -24.23 7.61
N GLY A 53 -18.96 -23.13 6.88
CA GLY A 53 -17.66 -22.53 6.62
C GLY A 53 -17.44 -21.44 7.67
N PRO A 54 -16.34 -21.48 8.46
CA PRO A 54 -16.15 -20.54 9.55
C PRO A 54 -16.22 -19.09 9.06
N LEU A 55 -17.16 -18.35 9.65
CA LEU A 55 -17.10 -16.90 9.79
C LEU A 55 -15.78 -16.60 10.51
N ILE A 56 -14.70 -16.36 9.77
CA ILE A 56 -13.52 -15.73 10.35
C ILE A 56 -13.94 -14.29 10.59
N GLY A 57 -14.44 -14.07 11.80
CA GLY A 57 -14.81 -12.76 12.28
C GLY A 57 -13.68 -11.79 12.02
N THR A 58 -14.08 -10.58 11.68
CA THR A 58 -13.31 -9.36 11.94
C THR A 58 -13.00 -9.31 13.43
N LYS A 59 -12.05 -10.12 13.89
CA LYS A 59 -11.33 -9.84 15.12
C LYS A 59 -10.45 -8.68 14.71
N SER A 60 -10.95 -7.46 14.92
CA SER A 60 -10.12 -6.27 14.95
C SER A 60 -8.96 -6.64 15.88
N ALA A 61 -7.81 -6.95 15.29
CA ALA A 61 -6.62 -7.22 16.06
C ALA A 61 -6.39 -5.98 16.92
N PRO A 62 -5.96 -6.14 18.18
CA PRO A 62 -5.49 -4.99 18.96
C PRO A 62 -4.53 -4.17 18.08
N PRO A 63 -4.59 -2.84 18.12
CA PRO A 63 -3.63 -2.02 17.37
C PRO A 63 -2.23 -2.51 17.73
N ALA A 64 -1.45 -2.88 16.71
CA ALA A 64 -0.12 -3.43 16.89
C ALA A 64 0.73 -2.48 17.75
N SER A 65 1.55 -3.05 18.64
CA SER A 65 2.45 -2.23 19.46
C SER A 65 3.41 -1.43 18.56
N PRO A 66 3.93 -0.29 19.01
CA PRO A 66 4.96 0.44 18.27
C PRO A 66 6.15 -0.44 17.86
N GLU A 67 6.53 -1.39 18.72
CA GLU A 67 7.60 -2.35 18.46
C GLU A 67 7.24 -3.33 17.32
N GLN A 68 6.00 -3.83 17.28
CA GLN A 68 5.54 -4.72 16.21
C GLN A 68 5.55 -4.01 14.85
N ARG A 69 5.17 -2.73 14.83
CA ARG A 69 5.21 -1.91 13.60
C ARG A 69 6.64 -1.62 13.16
N ALA A 70 7.53 -1.34 14.10
CA ALA A 70 8.95 -1.19 13.81
C ALA A 70 9.54 -2.49 13.24
N ALA A 71 9.21 -3.63 13.82
CA ALA A 71 9.65 -4.94 13.31
C ALA A 71 9.10 -5.25 11.91
N ALA A 72 7.84 -4.90 11.63
CA ALA A 72 7.27 -5.05 10.29
C ALA A 72 8.00 -4.18 9.26
N ARG A 73 8.28 -2.91 9.58
CA ARG A 73 9.06 -2.01 8.71
C ARG A 73 10.47 -2.55 8.46
N GLN A 74 11.13 -3.00 9.52
CA GLN A 74 12.47 -3.59 9.43
C GLN A 74 12.46 -4.84 8.54
N SER A 75 11.47 -5.72 8.70
CA SER A 75 11.36 -6.92 7.86
C SER A 75 11.15 -6.58 6.37
N ILE A 76 10.40 -5.52 6.07
CA ILE A 76 10.23 -5.04 4.70
C ILE A 76 11.56 -4.50 4.16
N GLU A 77 12.24 -3.65 4.92
CA GLU A 77 13.52 -3.05 4.54
C GLU A 77 14.59 -4.11 4.28
N GLU A 78 14.74 -5.06 5.21
CA GLU A 78 15.66 -6.19 5.07
C GLU A 78 15.36 -6.98 3.79
N ALA A 79 14.08 -7.30 3.54
CA ALA A 79 13.68 -8.02 2.34
C ALA A 79 14.04 -7.25 1.06
N VAL A 80 13.78 -5.94 1.01
CA VAL A 80 14.14 -5.08 -0.14
C VAL A 80 15.64 -5.12 -0.41
N THR A 81 16.47 -5.05 0.63
CA THR A 81 17.94 -5.01 0.48
C THR A 81 18.56 -6.30 -0.06
N THR A 82 17.84 -7.42 -0.02
CA THR A 82 18.32 -8.67 -0.61
C THR A 82 18.32 -8.65 -2.12
N TYR A 83 17.45 -7.85 -2.76
CA TYR A 83 17.20 -7.85 -4.21
C TYR A 83 16.89 -9.25 -4.78
N GLU A 84 16.35 -10.14 -3.95
CA GLU A 84 15.98 -11.49 -4.35
C GLU A 84 14.51 -11.56 -4.75
N GLN A 85 14.19 -12.32 -5.80
CA GLN A 85 12.80 -12.57 -6.22
C GLN A 85 11.95 -13.16 -5.07
N ALA A 86 12.56 -13.92 -4.16
CA ALA A 86 11.89 -14.47 -2.99
C ALA A 86 11.37 -13.38 -2.02
N ALA A 87 11.99 -12.19 -2.00
CA ALA A 87 11.59 -11.07 -1.17
C ALA A 87 10.20 -10.53 -1.54
N VAL A 88 9.77 -10.69 -2.80
CA VAL A 88 8.43 -10.30 -3.27
C VAL A 88 7.34 -10.89 -2.35
N LYS A 89 7.43 -12.19 -2.03
CA LYS A 89 6.42 -12.86 -1.20
C LYS A 89 6.46 -12.40 0.25
N THR A 90 7.66 -12.15 0.78
CA THR A 90 7.85 -11.64 2.14
C THR A 90 7.21 -10.27 2.29
N ILE A 91 7.50 -9.35 1.37
CA ILE A 91 6.95 -7.99 1.40
C ILE A 91 5.44 -8.00 1.12
N ALA A 92 4.97 -8.83 0.18
CA ALA A 92 3.55 -8.93 -0.18
C ALA A 92 2.63 -9.30 0.99
N ALA A 93 3.14 -10.03 2.00
CA ALA A 93 2.38 -10.38 3.19
C ALA A 93 1.88 -9.15 3.97
N PHE A 94 2.56 -8.01 3.84
CA PHE A 94 2.25 -6.76 4.53
C PHE A 94 1.26 -5.85 3.77
N LEU A 95 0.86 -6.20 2.54
CA LEU A 95 -0.11 -5.41 1.76
C LEU A 95 -1.54 -5.42 2.35
N GLN A 96 -1.82 -6.28 3.32
CA GLN A 96 -3.09 -6.37 4.03
C GLN A 96 -2.94 -6.08 5.53
N ASP A 97 -1.80 -5.51 5.94
CA ASP A 97 -1.56 -5.14 7.33
C ASP A 97 -2.63 -4.13 7.79
N PRO A 98 -3.14 -4.22 9.03
CA PRO A 98 -4.12 -3.26 9.53
C PRO A 98 -3.59 -1.82 9.57
N ASP A 99 -2.28 -1.62 9.75
CA ASP A 99 -1.68 -0.29 9.77
C ASP A 99 -1.42 0.23 8.33
N PRO A 100 -2.01 1.38 7.94
CA PRO A 100 -1.83 1.95 6.61
C PRO A 100 -0.36 2.28 6.29
N ASP A 101 0.45 2.66 7.28
CA ASP A 101 1.86 2.96 7.03
C ASP A 101 2.65 1.70 6.67
N ILE A 102 2.26 0.54 7.21
CA ILE A 102 2.89 -0.74 6.88
C ILE A 102 2.47 -1.19 5.48
N ARG A 103 1.20 -1.02 5.10
CA ARG A 103 0.75 -1.28 3.72
C ARG A 103 1.47 -0.38 2.71
N LEU A 104 1.64 0.89 3.04
CA LEU A 104 2.42 1.85 2.26
C LEU A 104 3.87 1.37 2.09
N ALA A 105 4.55 1.04 3.18
CA ALA A 105 5.92 0.54 3.15
C ALA A 105 6.05 -0.74 2.31
N ALA A 106 5.07 -1.65 2.39
CA ALA A 106 5.05 -2.88 1.61
C ALA A 106 4.93 -2.60 0.10
N ARG A 107 4.00 -1.72 -0.29
CA ARG A 107 3.84 -1.31 -1.69
C ARG A 107 5.11 -0.66 -2.22
N ASP A 108 5.68 0.29 -1.47
CA ASP A 108 6.88 1.01 -1.89
C ASP A 108 8.11 0.08 -1.93
N GLY A 109 8.18 -0.90 -1.04
CA GLY A 109 9.21 -1.96 -1.07
C GLY A 109 9.11 -2.84 -2.32
N LEU A 110 7.90 -3.21 -2.74
CA LEU A 110 7.71 -3.97 -3.99
C LEU A 110 8.10 -3.17 -5.23
N ILE A 111 7.82 -1.85 -5.25
CA ILE A 111 8.26 -0.96 -6.33
C ILE A 111 9.78 -0.88 -6.37
N GLN A 112 10.42 -0.71 -5.20
CA GLN A 112 11.89 -0.61 -5.09
C GLN A 112 12.59 -1.89 -5.53
N LEU A 113 12.00 -3.04 -5.23
CA LEU A 113 12.55 -4.33 -5.67
C LEU A 113 12.51 -4.46 -7.20
N GLY A 114 11.51 -3.89 -7.86
CA GLY A 114 11.44 -3.82 -9.33
C GLY A 114 11.08 -5.15 -10.01
N GLU A 115 10.78 -6.19 -9.24
CA GLU A 115 10.50 -7.54 -9.74
C GLU A 115 9.12 -7.62 -10.39
N GLN A 116 9.06 -8.15 -11.62
CA GLN A 116 7.80 -8.25 -12.37
C GLN A 116 6.77 -9.18 -11.71
N ASP A 117 7.22 -10.13 -10.89
CA ASP A 117 6.36 -11.01 -10.10
C ASP A 117 5.46 -10.25 -9.11
N ALA A 118 5.82 -9.02 -8.74
CA ALA A 118 5.00 -8.17 -7.88
C ALA A 118 3.73 -7.64 -8.58
N ILE A 119 3.71 -7.55 -9.91
CA ILE A 119 2.60 -6.99 -10.71
C ILE A 119 1.27 -7.71 -10.42
N PRO A 120 1.13 -9.04 -10.59
CA PRO A 120 -0.13 -9.73 -10.31
C PRO A 120 -0.53 -9.65 -8.84
N ILE A 121 0.44 -9.58 -7.93
CA ILE A 121 0.21 -9.49 -6.48
C ILE A 121 -0.39 -8.13 -6.11
N LEU A 122 0.19 -7.04 -6.62
CA LEU A 122 -0.30 -5.67 -6.42
C LEU A 122 -1.73 -5.50 -6.99
N ARG A 123 -1.98 -6.02 -8.20
CA ARG A 123 -3.31 -6.03 -8.81
C ARG A 123 -4.31 -6.82 -7.97
N GLN A 124 -3.93 -7.98 -7.45
CA GLN A 124 -4.79 -8.78 -6.58
C GLN A 124 -5.06 -8.07 -5.24
N ALA A 125 -4.03 -7.49 -4.61
CA ALA A 125 -4.18 -6.76 -3.36
C ALA A 125 -5.15 -5.57 -3.51
N ALA A 126 -5.07 -4.84 -4.62
CA ALA A 126 -5.98 -3.74 -4.93
C ALA A 126 -7.47 -4.15 -4.96
N THR A 127 -7.79 -5.40 -5.34
CA THR A 127 -9.18 -5.89 -5.34
C THR A 127 -9.74 -6.20 -3.96
N ARG A 128 -8.87 -6.34 -2.96
CA ARG A 128 -9.23 -6.70 -1.57
C ARG A 128 -9.24 -5.49 -0.64
N MET A 129 -8.62 -4.38 -1.05
CA MET A 129 -8.55 -3.16 -0.28
C MET A 129 -9.90 -2.44 -0.24
N SER A 130 -10.32 -2.03 0.95
CA SER A 130 -11.53 -1.22 1.14
C SER A 130 -11.31 0.26 0.81
N ASP A 131 -10.08 0.75 0.99
CA ASP A 131 -9.71 2.12 0.65
C ASP A 131 -9.45 2.26 -0.85
N ALA A 132 -10.24 3.11 -1.52
CA ALA A 132 -10.17 3.28 -2.96
C ALA A 132 -8.87 3.97 -3.43
N ALA A 133 -8.28 4.82 -2.61
CA ALA A 133 -7.02 5.49 -2.93
C ALA A 133 -5.85 4.50 -2.82
N GLU A 134 -5.80 3.67 -1.77
CA GLU A 134 -4.79 2.62 -1.64
C GLU A 134 -4.91 1.56 -2.74
N ALA A 135 -6.14 1.17 -3.09
CA ALA A 135 -6.38 0.26 -4.20
C ALA A 135 -5.89 0.85 -5.54
N THR A 136 -6.09 2.15 -5.76
CA THR A 136 -5.60 2.85 -6.95
C THR A 136 -4.07 2.91 -6.96
N ALA A 137 -3.45 3.26 -5.85
CA ALA A 137 -2.00 3.30 -5.74
C ALA A 137 -1.34 1.94 -5.96
N CYS A 138 -1.98 0.82 -5.56
CA CYS A 138 -1.49 -0.52 -5.88
C CYS A 138 -1.60 -0.85 -7.38
N ARG A 139 -2.64 -0.37 -8.06
CA ARG A 139 -2.74 -0.52 -9.53
C ARG A 139 -1.67 0.29 -10.25
N GLU A 140 -1.48 1.55 -9.85
CA GLU A 140 -0.44 2.41 -10.41
C GLU A 140 0.97 1.85 -10.18
N ALA A 141 1.22 1.27 -9.01
CA ALA A 141 2.47 0.56 -8.72
C ALA A 141 2.68 -0.63 -9.68
N ALA A 142 1.63 -1.40 -9.96
CA ALA A 142 1.71 -2.51 -10.91
C ALA A 142 1.96 -2.01 -12.33
N ASP A 143 1.29 -0.93 -12.75
CA ASP A 143 1.47 -0.34 -14.07
C ASP A 143 2.88 0.27 -14.24
N TYR A 144 3.44 0.86 -13.17
CA TYR A 144 4.83 1.33 -13.15
C TYR A 144 5.83 0.20 -13.37
N LEU A 145 5.63 -0.95 -12.73
CA LEU A 145 6.48 -2.14 -12.88
C LEU A 145 6.34 -2.83 -14.25
N GLU A 146 5.22 -2.60 -14.94
CA GLU A 146 5.00 -3.09 -16.30
C GLU A 146 5.68 -2.22 -17.37
N LEU A 147 6.11 -1.01 -17.02
CA LEU A 147 6.80 -0.13 -17.97
C LEU A 147 8.09 -0.80 -18.46
N PRO A 148 8.35 -0.76 -19.78
CA PRO A 148 9.60 -1.28 -20.32
C PRO A 148 10.76 -0.46 -19.77
N SER A 149 11.84 -1.16 -19.38
CA SER A 149 13.11 -0.47 -19.13
C SER A 149 13.50 0.29 -20.39
N TRP A 150 14.12 1.46 -20.25
CA TRP A 150 14.67 2.19 -21.39
C TRP A 150 15.59 1.31 -22.25
N SER A 151 16.35 0.40 -21.62
CA SER A 151 17.23 -0.53 -22.34
C SER A 151 16.49 -1.45 -23.29
N ASP A 152 15.20 -1.71 -23.03
CA ASP A 152 14.39 -2.67 -23.77
C ASP A 152 13.65 -2.01 -24.93
N THR A 153 13.66 -0.67 -25.02
CA THR A 153 13.10 0.03 -26.18
C THR A 153 14.03 -0.07 -27.40
N PRO A 154 13.50 0.04 -28.63
CA PRO A 154 14.34 0.04 -29.84
C PRO A 154 15.46 1.08 -29.81
N GLU A 155 15.17 2.27 -29.26
CA GLU A 155 16.13 3.37 -29.12
C GLU A 155 17.25 3.02 -28.13
N GLY A 156 16.90 2.40 -27.00
CA GLY A 156 17.87 1.94 -26.00
C GLY A 156 18.78 0.83 -26.53
N GLN A 157 18.19 -0.15 -27.22
CA GLN A 157 18.92 -1.24 -27.86
C GLN A 157 19.91 -0.71 -28.91
N GLU A 158 19.49 0.26 -29.74
CA GLU A 158 20.38 0.87 -30.74
C GLU A 158 21.52 1.66 -30.08
N ALA A 159 21.23 2.41 -29.01
CA ALA A 159 22.25 3.14 -28.25
C ALA A 159 23.29 2.20 -27.62
N LEU A 160 22.84 1.10 -27.01
CA LEU A 160 23.73 0.07 -26.46
C LEU A 160 24.59 -0.61 -27.54
N ALA A 161 23.99 -0.90 -28.70
CA ALA A 161 24.73 -1.46 -29.85
C ALA A 161 25.84 -0.52 -30.32
N ARG A 162 25.57 0.79 -30.40
CA ARG A 162 26.57 1.82 -30.75
C ARG A 162 27.72 1.89 -29.74
N ILE A 163 27.42 1.83 -28.43
CA ILE A 163 28.44 1.82 -27.38
C ILE A 163 29.31 0.57 -27.50
N ARG A 164 28.70 -0.62 -27.63
CA ARG A 164 29.43 -1.88 -27.78
C ARG A 164 30.35 -1.89 -29.01
N ALA A 165 29.88 -1.37 -30.15
CA ALA A 165 30.68 -1.28 -31.38
C ALA A 165 31.91 -0.36 -31.23
N ARG A 166 31.84 0.66 -30.37
CA ARG A 166 32.96 1.59 -30.12
C ARG A 166 34.04 0.99 -29.22
N HIS A 167 33.65 0.16 -28.26
CA HIS A 167 34.56 -0.36 -27.21
C HIS A 167 35.02 -1.81 -27.44
N GLY A 168 34.47 -2.54 -28.42
CA GLY A 168 34.84 -3.91 -28.74
C GLY A 168 36.11 -4.08 -29.60
N LYS A 169 37.20 -3.35 -29.32
CA LYS A 169 38.51 -3.55 -29.95
C LYS A 169 39.57 -3.88 -28.91
#